data_AF-A0A924E560-F1
#
_entry.id   AF-A0A924E560-F1
#
_cell.length_a   1.000
_cell.length_b   1.000
_cell.length_c   1.000
_cell.angle_alpha   90.00
_cell.angle_beta   90.00
_cell.angle_gamma   90.00
#
_symmetry.space_group_name_H-M   'P 1'
#
loop_
_entity.id
_entity.type
_entity.pdbx_description
1 polymer ?
#
loop_
_entity_poly.entity_id
_entity_poly.type
_entity_poly.pdbx_seq_one_letter_code
_entity_poly.pdbx_strand_id
1 'polypeptide(L)' 'LKFYMFSFRNHGIFHENVTNRILDDLVARLSPRSMTVIGDFGVRGGIYTKVTASYKQGDPLPA' A
#
# COMPACT_ATOMS: atom_id res chain seq x y z
N LEU A 1 0.44 -4.50 12.68
CA LEU A 1 1.00 -4.43 11.31
C LEU A 1 1.49 -5.79 10.77
N LYS A 2 2.29 -6.57 11.51
CA LYS A 2 2.81 -7.88 11.05
C LYS A 2 1.73 -8.83 10.50
N PHE A 3 0.67 -9.09 11.26
CA PHE A 3 -0.42 -9.98 10.82
C PHE A 3 -1.23 -9.41 9.65
N TYR A 4 -1.34 -8.09 9.55
CA TYR A 4 -1.98 -7.42 8.42
C TYR A 4 -1.23 -7.69 7.11
N MET A 5 0.11 -7.55 7.12
CA MET A 5 0.94 -7.87 5.94
C MET A 5 0.82 -9.36 5.56
N PHE A 6 0.74 -10.27 6.54
CA PHE A 6 0.57 -11.70 6.26
C PHE A 6 -0.78 -12.04 5.59
N SER A 7 -1.83 -11.23 5.78
CA SER A 7 -3.13 -11.48 5.16
C SER A 7 -3.12 -11.41 3.62
N PHE A 8 -2.16 -10.67 3.05
CA PHE A 8 -1.99 -10.54 1.60
C PHE A 8 -1.22 -11.71 0.97
N ARG A 9 -0.63 -12.61 1.76
CA ARG A 9 0.26 -13.68 1.25
C ARG A 9 -0.42 -14.63 0.26
N ASN A 10 -1.69 -14.93 0.48
CA ASN A 10 -2.46 -15.87 -0.33
C ASN A 10 -3.47 -15.16 -1.25
N HIS A 11 -3.39 -13.83 -1.35
CA HIS A 11 -4.26 -13.04 -2.23
C HIS A 11 -3.54 -12.76 -3.55
N GLY A 12 -4.15 -13.16 -4.66
CA GLY A 12 -3.75 -12.72 -6.00
C GLY A 12 -4.14 -11.26 -6.21
N ILE A 13 -3.28 -10.34 -5.79
CA ILE A 13 -3.49 -8.89 -5.91
C ILE A 13 -2.30 -8.25 -6.64
N PHE A 14 -2.59 -7.28 -7.51
CA PHE A 14 -1.55 -6.50 -8.17
C PHE A 14 -0.71 -5.71 -7.16
N HIS A 15 0.57 -5.54 -7.45
CA HIS A 15 1.53 -4.81 -6.61
C HIS A 15 1.08 -3.38 -6.29
N GLU A 16 0.40 -2.72 -7.23
CA GLU A 16 -0.13 -1.38 -7.05
C GLU A 16 -1.32 -1.36 -6.09
N ASN A 17 -2.26 -2.28 -6.30
CA ASN A 17 -3.49 -2.37 -5.52
C ASN A 17 -3.19 -2.72 -4.04
N VAL A 18 -2.24 -3.63 -3.78
CA VAL A 18 -1.84 -3.92 -2.39
C VAL A 18 -1.19 -2.71 -1.71
N THR A 19 -0.38 -1.94 -2.43
CA THR A 19 0.30 -0.76 -1.87
C THR A 19 -0.70 0.34 -1.54
N ASN A 20 -1.65 0.60 -2.45
CA ASN A 20 -2.75 1.55 -2.22
C ASN A 20 -3.62 1.11 -1.05
N ARG A 21 -4.10 -0.14 -1.06
CA ARG A 21 -4.94 -0.68 0.01
C ARG A 21 -4.28 -0.63 1.38
N ILE A 22 -2.96 -0.86 1.46
CA ILE A 22 -2.20 -0.68 2.71
C ILE A 22 -2.25 0.78 3.17
N LEU A 23 -2.02 1.74 2.28
CA LEU A 23 -2.11 3.16 2.61
C LEU A 23 -3.52 3.51 3.09
N ASP A 24 -4.55 3.10 2.37
CA ASP A 24 -5.94 3.46 2.63
C ASP A 24 -6.40 2.94 4.00
N ASP A 25 -6.13 1.67 4.28
CA ASP A 25 -6.42 1.03 5.57
C ASP A 25 -5.71 1.69 6.75
N LEU A 26 -4.50 2.24 6.54
CA LEU A 26 -3.72 2.93 7.56
C LEU A 26 -4.20 4.36 7.75
N VAL A 27 -4.50 5.08 6.66
CA VAL A 27 -5.05 6.44 6.69
C VAL A 27 -6.41 6.44 7.39
N ALA A 28 -7.30 5.52 7.04
CA ALA A 28 -8.62 5.40 7.64
C ALA A 28 -8.60 5.11 9.15
N ARG A 29 -7.59 4.38 9.64
CA ARG A 29 -7.46 4.03 11.07
C ARG A 29 -6.65 5.03 11.89
N LEU A 30 -5.73 5.77 11.27
CA LEU A 30 -4.78 6.63 11.98
C LEU A 30 -5.04 8.13 11.78
N SER A 31 -5.84 8.52 10.79
CA SER A 31 -6.09 9.92 10.41
C SER A 31 -4.82 10.78 10.39
N PRO A 32 -3.74 10.34 9.70
CA PRO A 32 -2.45 11.01 9.75
C PRO A 32 -2.48 12.37 9.04
N ARG A 33 -1.55 13.28 9.38
CA ARG A 33 -1.35 14.52 8.61
C ARG A 33 -0.77 14.25 7.22
N SER A 34 0.13 13.28 7.14
CA SER A 34 0.69 12.76 5.90
C SER A 34 1.15 11.33 6.11
N MET A 35 1.13 10.53 5.04
CA MET A 35 1.61 9.15 5.06
C MET A 35 2.12 8.75 3.69
N THR A 36 3.19 7.96 3.65
CA THR A 36 3.73 7.37 2.42
C THR A 36 3.99 5.90 2.65
N VAL A 37 3.53 5.06 1.72
CA VAL A 37 3.76 3.62 1.70
C VAL A 37 4.54 3.28 0.44
N ILE A 38 5.64 2.54 0.60
CA ILE A 38 6.49 2.09 -0.50
C ILE A 38 6.44 0.57 -0.55
N GLY A 39 5.88 0.03 -1.63
CA GLY A 39 5.93 -1.38 -1.96
C GLY A 39 7.14 -1.67 -2.85
N ASP A 40 8.18 -2.28 -2.27
CA ASP A 40 9.38 -2.72 -2.98
C ASP A 40 9.26 -4.23 -3.27
N PHE A 41 8.94 -4.58 -4.52
CA PHE A 41 8.63 -5.95 -4.90
C PHE A 41 9.83 -6.61 -5.59
N GLY A 42 10.12 -7.85 -5.19
CA GLY A 42 11.16 -8.65 -5.80
C GLY A 42 10.93 -8.88 -7.29
N VAL A 43 12.03 -9.09 -8.02
CA VAL A 43 12.04 -9.26 -9.48
C VAL A 43 11.22 -10.50 -9.89
N ARG A 44 10.35 -10.34 -10.89
CA ARG A 44 9.64 -11.44 -11.56
C ARG A 44 9.74 -11.28 -13.07
N GLY A 45 10.17 -12.35 -13.77
CA GLY A 45 10.33 -12.32 -15.22
C GLY A 45 11.33 -11.27 -15.73
N GLY A 46 12.33 -10.93 -14.91
CA GLY A 46 13.33 -9.89 -15.24
C GLY A 46 12.85 -8.45 -15.00
N ILE A 47 11.62 -8.24 -14.55
CA ILE A 47 11.06 -6.92 -14.28
C ILE A 47 11.06 -6.67 -12.77
N TYR A 48 11.61 -5.53 -12.38
CA TYR A 48 11.55 -5.00 -11.01
C TYR A 48 10.38 -4.01 -10.88
N THR A 49 9.70 -4.02 -9.73
CA THR A 49 8.55 -3.14 -9.51
C THR A 49 8.66 -2.47 -8.15
N LYS A 50 8.59 -1.13 -8.16
CA LYS A 50 8.52 -0.31 -6.96
C LYS A 50 7.32 0.63 -7.07
N VAL A 51 6.41 0.54 -6.12
CA VAL A 51 5.19 1.36 -6.05
C VAL A 51 5.28 2.30 -4.86
N THR A 52 4.95 3.57 -5.06
CA THR A 52 4.85 4.55 -3.98
C THR A 52 3.44 5.13 -3.94
N ALA A 53 2.76 4.99 -2.81
CA ALA A 53 1.47 5.60 -2.54
C ALA A 53 1.64 6.66 -1.44
N SER A 54 1.01 7.82 -1.58
CA SER A 54 1.13 8.93 -0.61
C SER A 54 -0.22 9.57 -0.34
N TYR A 55 -0.40 10.04 0.90
CA TYR A 55 -1.58 10.74 1.39
C TYR A 55 -1.16 12.03 2.10
N LYS A 56 -1.91 13.11 1.89
CA LYS A 56 -1.86 14.33 2.72
C LYS A 56 -3.25 14.68 3.22
N GLN A 57 -3.31 15.23 4.43
CA GLN A 57 -4.55 15.73 5.03
C GLN A 57 -5.17 16.81 4.13
N GLY A 58 -6.39 16.56 3.65
CA GLY A 58 -7.10 17.40 2.68
C GLY A 58 -7.26 16.75 1.31
N ASP A 59 -6.50 15.70 0.99
CA ASP A 59 -6.79 14.87 -0.17
C ASP A 59 -8.08 14.08 0.08
N PRO A 60 -8.97 13.95 -0.93
CA PRO A 60 -10.13 13.08 -0.82
C PRO A 60 -9.68 11.66 -0.47
N LEU A 61 -10.39 11.04 0.47
CA LEU A 61 -10.13 9.65 0.82
C LEU A 61 -10.28 8.82 -0.47
N PRO A 62 -9.25 8.04 -0.86
CA PRO A 62 -9.37 7.13 -2.00
C PRO A 62 -10.53 6.15 -1.77
N ALA A 63 -11.27 5.89 -2.85
CA ALA A 63 -12.54 5.15 -2.87
C ALA A 63 -12.39 3.65 -2.57
#